data_AF-A0A8T3XSS8-F1
#
_entry.id   AF-A0A8T3XSS8-F1
#
_cell.length_a   1.000
_cell.length_b   1.000
_cell.length_c   1.000
_cell.angle_alpha   90.00
_cell.angle_beta   90.00
_cell.angle_gamma   90.00
#
_symmetry.space_group_name_H-M   'P 1'
#
loop_
_entity.id
_entity.type
_entity.pdbx_description
1 polymer ?
#
loop_
_entity_poly.entity_id
_entity_poly.type
_entity_poly.pdbx_seq_one_letter_code
_entity_poly.pdbx_strand_id
1 'polypeptide(L)'
;YKTMPLKLYELTRYSFRREQSGELVGLRRLRAFTMPDCHAFCTDMKQAVDEFRKRFDLSRNVIHGLGIEESDYEMAIRFTEDFYNDNKSLIEETVKKIGKPVLVEMWKEKFFYFVLKWEFNFIDNLGKASALSTDQIDVENGQRYNITFVDEQNKPQFPIILHNSPSGAIERVIYALLEKAAKDSREGRKPHFPLWLAPTQVRIIPLKPEFFEYCEKLADSIGNKNIRVDIDDRNESIGKRIRDAETEWIRYSLVIGEKEISSKNLNVRDRESGAVKEISMDDFVLEIQKQVEGKPFSPLNSARYVSERPQIMV
;
A
#
# COMPACT_ATOMS: atom_id res chain seq x y z
N TYR A 1 22.20 17.97 -19.88
CA TYR A 1 22.47 18.18 -18.45
C TYR A 1 21.43 19.07 -17.78
N LYS A 2 21.00 20.18 -18.39
CA LYS A 2 20.00 21.12 -17.81
C LYS A 2 18.65 20.52 -17.41
N THR A 3 18.24 19.43 -18.05
CA THR A 3 16.97 18.71 -17.80
C THR A 3 17.11 17.58 -16.78
N MET A 4 18.30 17.41 -16.19
CA MET A 4 18.62 16.32 -15.28
C MET A 4 18.54 16.81 -13.81
N PRO A 5 18.04 15.99 -12.86
CA PRO A 5 17.67 14.60 -13.06
C PRO A 5 16.31 14.47 -13.77
N LEU A 6 16.27 13.70 -14.86
CA LEU A 6 15.03 13.37 -15.55
C LEU A 6 14.37 12.21 -14.81
N LYS A 7 13.11 12.35 -14.40
CA LYS A 7 12.39 11.34 -13.63
C LYS A 7 11.22 10.83 -14.45
N LEU A 8 11.15 9.52 -14.64
CA LEU A 8 10.09 8.83 -15.34
C LEU A 8 9.38 7.91 -14.35
N TYR A 9 8.06 7.96 -14.36
CA TYR A 9 7.22 7.07 -13.57
C TYR A 9 6.29 6.30 -14.51
N GLU A 10 6.18 5.00 -14.28
CA GLU A 10 5.21 4.15 -14.95
C GLU A 10 4.53 3.23 -13.92
N LEU A 11 3.21 3.16 -13.97
CA LEU A 11 2.50 2.03 -13.37
C LEU A 11 2.48 0.90 -14.39
N THR A 12 3.54 0.10 -14.42
CA THR A 12 3.69 -0.98 -15.39
C THR A 12 2.62 -2.03 -15.12
N ARG A 13 1.58 -2.06 -15.98
CA ARG A 13 0.40 -2.93 -15.82
C ARG A 13 0.76 -4.42 -15.88
N TYR A 14 1.72 -4.79 -16.73
CA TYR A 14 2.18 -6.17 -16.84
C TYR A 14 3.69 -6.24 -16.92
N SER A 15 4.32 -6.57 -15.80
CA SER A 15 5.68 -7.10 -15.77
C SER A 15 5.63 -8.62 -15.73
N PHE A 16 6.32 -9.28 -16.66
CA PHE A 16 6.34 -10.75 -16.74
C PHE A 16 7.68 -11.33 -16.28
N ARG A 17 7.62 -12.38 -15.47
CA ARG A 17 8.77 -13.21 -15.11
C ARG A 17 8.45 -14.68 -15.32
N ARG A 18 9.35 -15.41 -15.98
CA ARG A 18 9.25 -16.87 -16.14
C ARG A 18 9.70 -17.58 -14.86
N GLU A 19 8.98 -17.33 -13.77
CA GLU A 19 9.18 -18.00 -12.49
C GLU A 19 8.90 -19.52 -12.63
N GLN A 20 9.69 -20.34 -11.92
CA GLN A 20 9.51 -21.78 -11.95
C GLN A 20 8.16 -22.16 -11.33
N SER A 21 7.50 -23.20 -11.86
CA SER A 21 6.14 -23.58 -11.41
C SER A 21 6.08 -23.90 -9.91
N GLY A 22 7.11 -24.55 -9.36
CA GLY A 22 7.21 -24.87 -7.93
C GLY A 22 7.46 -23.68 -7.01
N GLU A 23 7.76 -22.51 -7.57
CA GLU A 23 8.02 -21.30 -6.79
C GLU A 23 6.80 -20.37 -6.68
N LEU A 24 5.77 -20.58 -7.52
CA LEU A 24 4.56 -19.76 -7.52
C LEU A 24 3.78 -19.93 -6.23
N VAL A 25 3.49 -18.82 -5.55
CA VAL A 25 2.76 -18.83 -4.28
C VAL A 25 1.88 -17.60 -4.19
N GLY A 26 0.56 -17.81 -4.33
CA GLY A 26 -0.47 -16.78 -4.15
C GLY A 26 -0.10 -15.44 -4.77
N LEU A 27 -0.20 -14.38 -3.99
CA LEU A 27 0.18 -13.01 -4.37
C LEU A 27 1.67 -12.67 -4.11
N ARG A 28 2.42 -13.58 -3.49
CA ARG A 28 3.82 -13.37 -3.08
C ARG A 28 4.79 -13.52 -4.27
N ARG A 29 4.59 -14.58 -5.07
CA ARG A 29 5.41 -14.87 -6.25
C ARG A 29 4.53 -15.28 -7.42
N LEU A 30 4.53 -14.44 -8.44
CA LEU A 30 3.63 -14.46 -9.60
C LEU A 30 4.45 -14.42 -10.89
N ARG A 31 3.84 -14.82 -12.01
CA ARG A 31 4.43 -14.66 -13.35
C ARG A 31 4.11 -13.31 -13.99
N ALA A 32 3.02 -12.68 -13.57
CA ALA A 32 2.59 -11.37 -14.02
C ALA A 32 2.26 -10.54 -12.78
N PHE A 33 2.75 -9.31 -12.74
CA PHE A 33 2.51 -8.40 -11.62
C PHE A 33 2.51 -6.95 -12.09
N THR A 34 1.82 -6.10 -11.33
CA THR A 34 1.72 -4.66 -11.59
C THR A 34 2.70 -3.94 -10.67
N MET A 35 3.58 -3.11 -11.21
CA MET A 35 4.62 -2.45 -10.42
C MET A 35 4.65 -0.95 -10.71
N PRO A 36 4.50 -0.08 -9.68
CA PRO A 36 4.90 1.30 -9.82
C PRO A 36 6.43 1.31 -9.90
N ASP A 37 6.95 1.76 -11.04
CA ASP A 37 8.37 1.81 -11.32
C ASP A 37 8.77 3.25 -11.65
N CYS A 38 9.90 3.68 -11.08
CA CYS A 38 10.38 5.03 -11.14
C CYS A 38 11.86 5.04 -11.52
N HIS A 39 12.16 5.62 -12.68
CA HIS A 39 13.51 5.75 -13.20
C HIS A 39 14.00 7.19 -13.09
N ALA A 40 15.16 7.42 -12.49
CA ALA A 40 15.79 8.74 -12.49
C ALA A 40 17.12 8.71 -13.23
N PHE A 41 17.25 9.52 -14.26
CA PHE A 41 18.47 9.67 -15.05
C PHE A 41 19.25 10.85 -14.48
N CYS A 42 20.44 10.60 -13.96
CA CYS A 42 21.29 11.56 -13.29
C CYS A 42 22.57 11.83 -14.07
N THR A 43 23.09 13.06 -13.98
CA THR A 43 24.33 13.48 -14.67
C THR A 43 25.59 12.82 -14.12
N ASP A 44 25.61 12.58 -12.81
CA ASP A 44 26.78 12.13 -12.08
C ASP A 44 26.37 11.48 -10.75
N MET A 45 27.36 10.94 -10.02
CA MET A 45 27.14 10.22 -8.78
C MET A 45 26.59 11.12 -7.67
N LYS A 46 26.95 12.40 -7.63
CA LYS A 46 26.44 13.34 -6.62
C LYS A 46 24.93 13.51 -6.80
N GLN A 47 24.47 13.77 -8.03
CA GLN A 47 23.05 13.88 -8.34
C GLN A 47 22.31 12.56 -8.08
N ALA A 48 22.92 11.41 -8.39
CA ALA A 48 22.36 10.09 -8.11
C ALA A 48 22.16 9.86 -6.59
N VAL A 49 23.16 10.20 -5.78
CA VAL A 49 23.10 10.09 -4.31
C VAL A 49 22.06 11.04 -3.70
N ASP A 50 21.90 12.25 -4.25
CA ASP A 50 20.86 13.18 -3.81
C ASP A 50 19.44 12.70 -4.15
N GLU A 51 19.23 12.12 -5.34
CA GLU A 51 17.95 11.52 -5.71
C GLU A 51 17.66 10.25 -4.91
N PHE A 52 18.68 9.44 -4.62
CA PHE A 52 18.58 8.26 -3.78
C PHE A 52 18.01 8.60 -2.39
N ARG A 53 18.50 9.65 -1.73
CA ARG A 53 17.98 10.09 -0.42
C ARG A 53 16.49 10.40 -0.46
N LYS A 54 16.05 11.15 -1.48
CA LYS A 54 14.65 11.53 -1.68
C LYS A 54 13.77 10.29 -1.91
N ARG A 55 14.25 9.36 -2.73
CA ARG A 55 13.53 8.13 -3.11
C ARG A 55 13.45 7.12 -1.98
N PHE A 56 14.46 7.07 -1.12
CA PHE A 56 14.44 6.31 0.13
C PHE A 56 13.32 6.80 1.06
N ASP A 57 13.23 8.11 1.31
CA ASP A 57 12.18 8.70 2.16
C ASP A 57 10.79 8.56 1.50
N LEU A 58 10.70 8.75 0.17
CA LEU A 58 9.47 8.48 -0.58
C LEU A 58 8.96 7.06 -0.34
N SER A 59 9.83 6.08 -0.47
CA SER A 59 9.46 4.67 -0.34
C SER A 59 9.01 4.30 1.06
N ARG A 60 9.68 4.85 2.09
CA ARG A 60 9.24 4.72 3.49
C ARG A 60 7.85 5.31 3.69
N ASN A 61 7.63 6.54 3.22
CA ASN A 61 6.35 7.23 3.34
C ASN A 61 5.22 6.50 2.60
N VAL A 62 5.51 5.91 1.44
CA VAL A 62 4.54 5.13 0.65
C VAL A 62 4.14 3.85 1.40
N ILE A 63 5.11 3.07 1.89
CA ILE A 63 4.84 1.82 2.61
C ILE A 63 4.11 2.08 3.94
N HIS A 64 4.56 3.07 4.72
CA HIS A 64 3.84 3.52 5.92
C HIS A 64 2.42 4.01 5.56
N GLY A 65 2.28 4.77 4.48
CA GLY A 65 0.98 5.25 4.00
C GLY A 65 -0.01 4.15 3.61
N LEU A 66 0.51 2.97 3.23
CA LEU A 66 -0.25 1.74 2.94
C LEU A 66 -0.59 0.93 4.20
N GLY A 67 -0.12 1.35 5.38
CA GLY A 67 -0.36 0.67 6.66
C GLY A 67 0.65 -0.44 6.97
N ILE A 68 1.83 -0.41 6.36
CA ILE A 68 2.96 -1.29 6.67
C ILE A 68 3.99 -0.44 7.41
N GLU A 69 4.20 -0.73 8.68
CA GLU A 69 5.05 0.05 9.57
C GLU A 69 6.51 -0.44 9.51
N GLU A 70 7.47 0.33 10.00
CA GLU A 70 8.87 -0.08 10.12
C GLU A 70 9.07 -1.39 10.90
N SER A 71 8.14 -1.73 11.80
CA SER A 71 8.14 -3.01 12.53
C SER A 71 7.78 -4.22 11.67
N ASP A 72 7.21 -4.01 10.48
CA ASP A 72 6.68 -5.07 9.61
C ASP A 72 7.68 -5.55 8.54
N TYR A 73 8.76 -4.80 8.30
CA TYR A 73 9.74 -5.11 7.26
C TYR A 73 11.18 -4.96 7.72
N GLU A 74 12.08 -5.79 7.20
CA GLU A 74 13.52 -5.70 7.43
C GLU A 74 14.23 -5.06 6.23
N MET A 75 15.26 -4.24 6.49
CA MET A 75 16.06 -3.65 5.41
C MET A 75 17.25 -4.56 5.09
N ALA A 76 17.48 -4.77 3.80
CA ALA A 76 18.75 -5.27 3.28
C ALA A 76 19.37 -4.20 2.37
N ILE A 77 20.69 -4.04 2.44
CA ILE A 77 21.44 -3.13 1.58
C ILE A 77 22.68 -3.84 1.03
N ARG A 78 22.91 -3.67 -0.26
CA ARG A 78 24.01 -4.25 -1.01
C ARG A 78 24.76 -3.17 -1.74
N PHE A 79 26.08 -3.19 -1.68
CA PHE A 79 26.91 -2.21 -2.39
C PHE A 79 28.31 -2.75 -2.68
N THR A 80 28.98 -2.14 -3.64
CA THR A 80 30.41 -2.38 -3.90
C THR A 80 31.29 -1.69 -2.86
N GLU A 81 32.47 -2.24 -2.60
CA GLU A 81 33.45 -1.68 -1.66
C GLU A 81 33.87 -0.26 -2.07
N ASP A 82 34.12 -0.02 -3.35
CA ASP A 82 34.45 1.32 -3.88
C ASP A 82 33.32 2.33 -3.61
N PHE A 83 32.07 1.94 -3.89
CA PHE A 83 30.92 2.80 -3.60
C PHE A 83 30.82 3.13 -2.11
N TYR A 84 31.04 2.15 -1.24
CA TYR A 84 31.04 2.35 0.21
C TYR A 84 32.14 3.30 0.67
N ASN A 85 33.35 3.15 0.15
CA ASN A 85 34.48 4.01 0.50
C ASN A 85 34.21 5.47 0.12
N ASP A 86 33.60 5.71 -1.05
CA ASP A 86 33.27 7.05 -1.53
C ASP A 86 32.02 7.65 -0.88
N ASN A 87 31.06 6.81 -0.44
CA ASN A 87 29.72 7.25 -0.02
C ASN A 87 29.31 6.71 1.36
N LYS A 88 30.27 6.42 2.24
CA LYS A 88 30.02 5.86 3.58
C LYS A 88 28.95 6.59 4.37
N SER A 89 28.94 7.93 4.32
CA SER A 89 27.96 8.77 5.01
C SER A 89 26.52 8.51 4.57
N LEU A 90 26.29 8.24 3.28
CA LEU A 90 24.97 7.87 2.76
C LEU A 90 24.47 6.56 3.38
N ILE A 91 25.35 5.55 3.46
CA ILE A 91 25.01 4.25 4.03
C ILE A 91 24.66 4.39 5.52
N GLU A 92 25.48 5.10 6.28
CA GLU A 92 25.23 5.35 7.70
C GLU A 92 23.94 6.12 7.94
N GLU A 93 23.66 7.16 7.14
CA GLU A 93 22.40 7.92 7.18
C GLU A 93 21.20 6.99 6.93
N THR A 94 21.28 6.17 5.89
CA THR A 94 20.22 5.25 5.47
C THR A 94 19.91 4.23 6.56
N VAL A 95 20.94 3.62 7.16
CA VAL A 95 20.80 2.66 8.26
C VAL A 95 20.23 3.34 9.51
N LYS A 96 20.72 4.54 9.87
CA LYS A 96 20.22 5.31 11.02
C LYS A 96 18.73 5.64 10.88
N LYS A 97 18.26 5.95 9.66
CA LYS A 97 16.83 6.22 9.39
C LYS A 97 15.91 5.03 9.67
N ILE A 98 16.41 3.80 9.56
CA ILE A 98 15.65 2.57 9.87
C ILE A 98 15.58 2.30 11.38
N GLY A 99 16.59 2.72 12.14
CA GLY A 99 16.58 2.63 13.60
C GLY A 99 16.65 1.20 14.16
N LYS A 100 16.92 0.19 13.32
CA LYS A 100 17.09 -1.22 13.72
C LYS A 100 18.19 -1.91 12.86
N PRO A 101 18.66 -3.12 13.23
CA PRO A 101 19.69 -3.82 12.46
C PRO A 101 19.31 -3.99 10.99
N VAL A 102 20.31 -3.84 10.10
CA VAL A 102 20.16 -3.95 8.65
C VAL A 102 21.08 -5.05 8.15
N LEU A 103 20.58 -5.88 7.24
CA LEU A 103 21.43 -6.86 6.56
C LEU A 103 22.30 -6.12 5.53
N VAL A 104 23.62 -6.19 5.71
CA VAL A 104 24.59 -5.55 4.82
C VAL A 104 25.34 -6.62 4.02
N GLU A 105 25.40 -6.42 2.70
CA GLU A 105 26.21 -7.22 1.79
C GLU A 105 27.17 -6.31 1.02
N MET A 106 28.47 -6.52 1.18
CA MET A 106 29.50 -5.73 0.49
C MET A 106 30.24 -6.59 -0.52
N TRP A 107 30.35 -6.10 -1.75
CA TRP A 107 31.03 -6.80 -2.83
C TRP A 107 32.36 -6.14 -3.16
N LYS A 108 33.44 -6.94 -3.25
CA LYS A 108 34.74 -6.45 -3.72
C LYS A 108 34.68 -5.99 -5.18
N GLU A 109 33.93 -6.72 -6.00
CA GLU A 109 33.74 -6.42 -7.41
C GLU A 109 32.26 -6.36 -7.74
N LYS A 110 31.91 -5.51 -8.72
CA LYS A 110 30.54 -5.36 -9.18
C LYS A 110 30.07 -6.61 -9.92
N PHE A 111 29.08 -7.32 -9.35
CA PHE A 111 28.48 -8.52 -9.97
C PHE A 111 27.21 -8.24 -10.79
N PHE A 112 26.49 -7.14 -10.50
CA PHE A 112 25.27 -6.71 -11.20
C PHE A 112 25.46 -5.36 -11.90
N TYR A 113 24.47 -4.91 -12.66
CA TYR A 113 24.53 -3.60 -13.32
C TYR A 113 24.58 -2.41 -12.33
N PHE A 114 24.13 -2.61 -11.08
CA PHE A 114 24.12 -1.60 -10.03
C PHE A 114 25.31 -1.68 -9.08
N VAL A 115 25.71 -0.52 -8.52
CA VAL A 115 26.77 -0.41 -7.49
C VAL A 115 26.21 -0.31 -6.08
N LEU A 116 24.91 -0.01 -5.95
CA LEU A 116 24.18 0.00 -4.70
C LEU A 116 22.72 -0.40 -4.93
N LYS A 117 22.16 -1.19 -4.02
CA LYS A 117 20.74 -1.56 -3.95
C LYS A 117 20.30 -1.70 -2.51
N TRP A 118 19.15 -1.14 -2.15
CA TRP A 118 18.45 -1.52 -0.91
C TRP A 118 17.09 -2.12 -1.21
N GLU A 119 16.59 -2.89 -0.24
CA GLU A 119 15.27 -3.52 -0.28
C GLU A 119 14.62 -3.43 1.10
N PHE A 120 13.32 -3.13 1.13
CA PHE A 120 12.46 -3.36 2.30
C PHE A 120 11.75 -4.69 2.13
N ASN A 121 12.03 -5.63 3.04
CA ASN A 121 11.60 -7.01 2.95
C ASN A 121 10.55 -7.29 4.02
N PHE A 122 9.31 -7.52 3.61
CA PHE A 122 8.29 -8.00 4.53
C PHE A 122 8.57 -9.46 4.90
N ILE A 123 8.51 -9.78 6.18
CA ILE A 123 8.71 -11.14 6.70
C ILE A 123 7.35 -11.74 7.04
N ASP A 124 6.99 -12.81 6.34
CA ASP A 124 5.68 -13.42 6.48
C ASP A 124 5.53 -14.34 7.70
N ASN A 125 4.32 -14.85 7.90
CA ASN A 125 4.00 -15.76 8.99
C ASN A 125 4.72 -17.13 8.92
N LEU A 126 5.48 -17.40 7.86
CA LEU A 126 6.33 -18.58 7.67
C LEU A 126 7.82 -18.22 7.76
N GLY A 127 8.17 -16.98 8.10
CA GLY A 127 9.54 -16.49 8.17
C GLY A 127 10.20 -16.26 6.81
N LYS A 128 9.42 -16.16 5.72
CA LYS A 128 9.95 -15.92 4.38
C LYS A 128 9.96 -14.43 4.07
N ALA A 129 11.09 -13.96 3.56
CA ALA A 129 11.27 -12.58 3.13
C ALA A 129 10.72 -12.35 1.71
N SER A 130 10.00 -11.25 1.53
CA SER A 130 9.56 -10.76 0.23
C SER A 130 9.86 -9.27 0.09
N ALA A 131 10.71 -8.91 -0.87
CA ALA A 131 11.00 -7.52 -1.17
C ALA A 131 9.73 -6.79 -1.66
N LEU A 132 9.35 -5.75 -0.92
CA LEU A 132 8.34 -4.78 -1.29
C LEU A 132 9.02 -3.67 -2.07
N SER A 133 9.58 -2.68 -1.38
CA SER A 133 10.25 -1.55 -2.03
C SER A 133 11.73 -1.79 -2.27
N THR A 134 12.27 -1.15 -3.30
CA THR A 134 13.71 -1.16 -3.61
C THR A 134 14.12 0.11 -4.35
N ASP A 135 15.38 0.53 -4.24
CA ASP A 135 16.03 1.46 -5.18
C ASP A 135 17.45 0.98 -5.47
N GLN A 136 17.92 1.27 -6.67
CA GLN A 136 19.17 0.75 -7.23
C GLN A 136 19.91 1.86 -7.97
N ILE A 137 21.22 2.00 -7.77
CA ILE A 137 22.08 2.91 -8.54
C ILE A 137 22.79 2.13 -9.64
N ASP A 138 22.30 2.25 -10.87
CA ASP A 138 22.81 1.61 -12.07
C ASP A 138 23.79 2.53 -12.82
N VAL A 139 25.00 2.02 -13.02
CA VAL A 139 26.10 2.73 -13.70
C VAL A 139 26.45 2.13 -15.06
N GLU A 140 25.67 1.14 -15.53
CA GLU A 140 25.99 0.33 -16.71
C GLU A 140 24.94 0.48 -17.82
N ASN A 141 23.65 0.47 -17.49
CA ASN A 141 22.60 0.40 -18.52
C ASN A 141 22.56 1.66 -19.40
N GLY A 142 22.99 2.82 -18.91
CA GLY A 142 23.12 4.04 -19.72
C GLY A 142 24.04 3.80 -20.92
N GLN A 143 25.23 3.22 -20.69
CA GLN A 143 26.16 2.85 -21.74
C GLN A 143 25.64 1.68 -22.59
N ARG A 144 25.14 0.62 -21.93
CA ARG A 144 24.66 -0.60 -22.60
C ARG A 144 23.58 -0.32 -23.64
N TYR A 145 22.65 0.58 -23.33
CA TYR A 145 21.54 0.94 -24.22
C TYR A 145 21.80 2.21 -25.04
N ASN A 146 23.03 2.75 -24.98
CA ASN A 146 23.42 3.97 -25.68
C ASN A 146 22.49 5.18 -25.37
N ILE A 147 22.09 5.31 -24.11
CA ILE A 147 21.28 6.43 -23.61
C ILE A 147 22.25 7.56 -23.26
N THR A 148 22.13 8.72 -23.91
CA THR A 148 23.07 9.82 -23.72
C THR A 148 22.38 11.14 -23.37
N PHE A 149 23.12 12.02 -22.71
CA PHE A 149 22.79 13.43 -22.54
C PHE A 149 23.99 14.29 -22.93
N VAL A 150 23.75 15.55 -23.29
CA VAL A 150 24.83 16.52 -23.57
C VAL A 150 25.22 17.21 -22.26
N ASP A 151 26.51 17.23 -21.93
CA ASP A 151 27.08 17.91 -20.76
C ASP A 151 27.31 19.43 -20.96
N GLU A 152 27.88 20.10 -19.96
CA GLU A 152 28.21 21.53 -20.01
C GLU A 152 29.27 21.87 -21.06
N GLN A 153 30.07 20.89 -21.47
CA GLN A 153 31.15 21.02 -22.44
C GLN A 153 30.70 20.60 -23.86
N ASN A 154 29.39 20.46 -24.09
CA ASN A 154 28.78 19.99 -25.33
C ASN A 154 29.23 18.57 -25.75
N LYS A 155 29.64 17.72 -24.81
CA LYS A 155 30.02 16.33 -25.07
C LYS A 155 28.89 15.37 -24.70
N PRO A 156 28.70 14.28 -25.47
CA PRO A 156 27.78 13.22 -25.08
C PRO A 156 28.34 12.45 -23.88
N GLN A 157 27.50 12.27 -22.85
CA GLN A 157 27.79 11.49 -21.66
C GLN A 157 26.68 10.47 -21.42
N PHE A 158 26.99 9.39 -20.71
CA PHE A 158 26.02 8.39 -20.27
C PHE A 158 25.49 8.74 -18.87
N PRO A 159 24.18 8.68 -18.63
CA PRO A 159 23.63 8.97 -17.32
C PRO A 159 23.81 7.77 -16.36
N ILE A 160 23.84 8.08 -15.07
CA ILE A 160 23.56 7.10 -14.01
C ILE A 160 22.04 6.95 -13.90
N ILE A 161 21.54 5.72 -13.86
CA ILE A 161 20.09 5.46 -13.81
C ILE A 161 19.74 4.91 -12.44
N LEU A 162 18.74 5.48 -11.77
CA LEU A 162 18.18 4.90 -10.55
C LEU A 162 16.90 4.14 -10.87
N HIS A 163 16.72 2.95 -10.30
CA HIS A 163 15.54 2.10 -10.48
C HIS A 163 14.82 1.87 -9.16
N ASN A 164 13.66 2.52 -8.96
CA ASN A 164 12.90 2.49 -7.71
C ASN A 164 11.51 1.94 -7.95
N SER A 165 11.15 0.92 -7.18
CA SER A 165 9.75 0.61 -6.96
C SER A 165 9.39 1.02 -5.53
N PRO A 166 8.67 2.14 -5.31
CA PRO A 166 8.51 2.73 -3.98
C PRO A 166 7.59 1.92 -3.04
N SER A 167 6.68 1.13 -3.59
CA SER A 167 5.86 0.17 -2.83
C SER A 167 6.25 -1.29 -3.09
N GLY A 168 6.90 -1.56 -4.23
CA GLY A 168 6.89 -2.88 -4.83
C GLY A 168 5.65 -3.15 -5.66
N ALA A 169 5.54 -4.39 -6.15
CA ALA A 169 4.38 -4.84 -6.90
C ALA A 169 3.09 -4.74 -6.05
N ILE A 170 2.00 -4.30 -6.68
CA ILE A 170 0.69 -4.13 -6.02
C ILE A 170 0.22 -5.43 -5.37
N GLU A 171 0.42 -6.56 -6.05
CA GLU A 171 0.07 -7.87 -5.54
C GLU A 171 0.86 -8.23 -4.28
N ARG A 172 2.16 -7.87 -4.22
CA ARG A 172 2.98 -8.09 -3.02
C ARG A 172 2.59 -7.20 -1.87
N VAL A 173 2.13 -5.97 -2.13
CA VAL A 173 1.57 -5.09 -1.10
C VAL A 173 0.30 -5.72 -0.51
N ILE A 174 -0.62 -6.21 -1.36
CA ILE A 174 -1.83 -6.90 -0.89
C ILE A 174 -1.46 -8.14 -0.07
N TYR A 175 -0.50 -8.93 -0.53
CA TYR A 175 0.05 -10.06 0.23
C TYR A 175 0.55 -9.64 1.62
N ALA A 176 1.38 -8.60 1.71
CA ALA A 176 1.92 -8.13 2.99
C ALA A 176 0.81 -7.65 3.93
N LEU A 177 -0.21 -6.95 3.41
CA LEU A 177 -1.37 -6.52 4.21
C LEU A 177 -2.18 -7.70 4.74
N LEU A 178 -2.38 -8.75 3.93
CA LEU A 178 -3.09 -9.96 4.35
C LEU A 178 -2.29 -10.77 5.39
N GLU A 179 -0.98 -10.89 5.22
CA GLU A 179 -0.09 -11.55 6.19
C GLU A 179 -0.03 -10.77 7.51
N LYS A 180 0.01 -9.43 7.45
CA LYS A 180 -0.09 -8.56 8.63
C LYS A 180 -1.43 -8.76 9.35
N ALA A 181 -2.54 -8.77 8.62
CA ALA A 181 -3.85 -9.04 9.19
C ALA A 181 -3.93 -10.44 9.83
N ALA A 182 -3.34 -11.46 9.20
CA ALA A 182 -3.26 -12.80 9.78
C ALA A 182 -2.42 -12.83 11.07
N LYS A 183 -1.30 -12.08 11.10
CA LYS A 183 -0.46 -11.91 12.29
C LYS A 183 -1.22 -11.21 13.42
N ASP A 184 -1.91 -10.11 13.12
CA ASP A 184 -2.76 -9.40 14.06
C ASP A 184 -3.79 -10.35 14.69
N SER A 185 -4.47 -11.15 13.87
CA SER A 185 -5.43 -12.15 14.36
C SER A 185 -4.79 -13.20 15.28
N ARG A 186 -3.57 -13.66 15.00
CA ARG A 186 -2.84 -14.62 15.85
C ARG A 186 -2.42 -14.01 17.18
N GLU A 187 -2.12 -12.72 17.18
CA GLU A 187 -1.74 -11.95 18.37
C GLU A 187 -2.96 -11.39 19.14
N GLY A 188 -4.18 -11.78 18.75
CA GLY A 188 -5.42 -11.37 19.42
C GLY A 188 -5.89 -9.96 19.07
N ARG A 189 -5.25 -9.28 18.11
CA ARG A 189 -5.71 -8.00 17.55
C ARG A 189 -6.75 -8.25 16.47
N LYS A 190 -7.62 -7.27 16.23
CA LYS A 190 -8.62 -7.35 15.16
C LYS A 190 -7.95 -7.06 13.81
N PRO A 191 -7.96 -8.00 12.84
CA PRO A 191 -7.42 -7.75 11.52
C PRO A 191 -8.22 -6.65 10.82
N HIS A 192 -7.56 -5.70 10.17
CA HIS A 192 -8.21 -4.68 9.36
C HIS A 192 -7.27 -4.17 8.28
N PHE A 193 -7.85 -3.58 7.23
CA PHE A 193 -7.10 -2.68 6.36
C PHE A 193 -7.13 -1.26 6.93
N PRO A 194 -6.16 -0.39 6.59
CA PRO A 194 -6.34 1.05 6.76
C PRO A 194 -7.67 1.50 6.15
N LEU A 195 -8.37 2.43 6.80
CA LEU A 195 -9.74 2.78 6.43
C LEU A 195 -9.88 3.24 4.97
N TRP A 196 -8.87 3.93 4.44
CA TRP A 196 -8.85 4.39 3.05
C TRP A 196 -8.72 3.24 2.03
N LEU A 197 -8.17 2.09 2.44
CA LEU A 197 -8.05 0.87 1.64
C LEU A 197 -9.22 -0.11 1.81
N ALA A 198 -10.04 0.05 2.87
CA ALA A 198 -11.15 -0.86 3.14
C ALA A 198 -12.16 -0.87 1.97
N PRO A 199 -12.46 -2.03 1.33
CA PRO A 199 -13.35 -2.09 0.17
C PRO A 199 -14.74 -1.48 0.45
N THR A 200 -15.25 -1.70 1.65
CA THR A 200 -16.43 -1.02 2.20
C THR A 200 -16.06 -0.45 3.56
N GLN A 201 -16.38 0.82 3.79
CA GLN A 201 -16.06 1.51 5.04
C GLN A 201 -17.24 1.47 6.01
N VAL A 202 -18.46 1.61 5.47
CA VAL A 202 -19.70 1.65 6.25
C VAL A 202 -20.70 0.65 5.69
N ARG A 203 -21.35 -0.14 6.56
CA ARG A 203 -22.48 -1.00 6.20
C ARG A 203 -23.72 -0.62 6.99
N ILE A 204 -24.82 -0.41 6.28
CA ILE A 204 -26.13 -0.15 6.86
C ILE A 204 -26.94 -1.45 6.88
N ILE A 205 -27.53 -1.78 8.03
CA ILE A 205 -28.27 -3.03 8.25
C ILE A 205 -29.70 -2.69 8.73
N PRO A 206 -30.70 -2.66 7.83
CA PRO A 206 -32.09 -2.42 8.21
C PRO A 206 -32.68 -3.60 9.02
N LEU A 207 -33.35 -3.30 10.13
CA LEU A 207 -34.06 -4.31 10.95
C LEU A 207 -35.25 -4.92 10.22
N LYS A 208 -35.95 -4.13 9.39
CA LYS A 208 -37.15 -4.52 8.66
C LYS A 208 -37.16 -3.92 7.25
N PRO A 209 -37.87 -4.55 6.29
CA PRO A 209 -37.98 -4.01 4.92
C PRO A 209 -38.59 -2.61 4.84
N GLU A 210 -39.50 -2.27 5.75
CA GLU A 210 -40.13 -0.94 5.81
C GLU A 210 -39.13 0.22 6.06
N PHE A 211 -37.91 -0.09 6.51
CA PHE A 211 -36.85 0.89 6.77
C PHE A 211 -35.90 1.11 5.58
N PHE A 212 -36.09 0.40 4.46
CA PHE A 212 -35.18 0.46 3.31
C PHE A 212 -35.04 1.87 2.74
N GLU A 213 -36.14 2.59 2.52
CA GLU A 213 -36.10 3.93 1.94
C GLU A 213 -35.27 4.91 2.79
N TYR A 214 -35.34 4.80 4.11
CA TYR A 214 -34.51 5.60 5.02
C TYR A 214 -33.03 5.21 4.90
N CYS A 215 -32.71 3.91 4.88
CA CYS A 215 -31.35 3.41 4.72
C CYS A 215 -30.72 3.85 3.39
N GLU A 216 -31.50 3.89 2.30
CA GLU A 216 -31.05 4.39 1.01
C GLU A 216 -30.68 5.88 1.09
N LYS A 217 -31.57 6.72 1.63
CA LYS A 217 -31.30 8.15 1.84
C LYS A 217 -30.07 8.39 2.73
N LEU A 218 -29.89 7.57 3.77
CA LEU A 218 -28.72 7.63 4.65
C LEU A 218 -27.44 7.25 3.90
N ALA A 219 -27.46 6.15 3.15
CA ALA A 219 -26.31 5.75 2.33
C ALA A 219 -26.00 6.78 1.23
N ASP A 220 -26.99 7.45 0.63
CA ASP A 220 -26.73 8.55 -0.31
C ASP A 220 -26.04 9.72 0.39
N SER A 221 -26.52 10.08 1.58
CA SER A 221 -25.96 11.17 2.38
C SER A 221 -24.50 10.91 2.77
N ILE A 222 -24.17 9.66 3.16
CA ILE A 222 -22.81 9.22 3.46
C ILE A 222 -21.96 9.14 2.17
N GLY A 223 -22.49 8.51 1.13
CA GLY A 223 -21.80 8.26 -0.15
C GLY A 223 -21.41 9.54 -0.88
N ASN A 224 -22.27 10.57 -0.84
CA ASN A 224 -22.02 11.90 -1.40
C ASN A 224 -20.85 12.64 -0.74
N LYS A 225 -20.28 12.10 0.35
CA LYS A 225 -19.11 12.61 1.06
C LYS A 225 -17.83 11.82 0.75
N ASN A 226 -17.83 11.04 -0.34
CA ASN A 226 -16.75 10.14 -0.76
C ASN A 226 -16.44 9.05 0.28
N ILE A 227 -17.48 8.45 0.84
CA ILE A 227 -17.38 7.33 1.78
C ILE A 227 -18.00 6.10 1.13
N ARG A 228 -17.29 4.97 1.14
CA ARG A 228 -17.79 3.71 0.58
C ARG A 228 -18.78 3.09 1.54
N VAL A 229 -20.06 3.14 1.18
CA VAL A 229 -21.17 2.63 1.99
C VAL A 229 -22.01 1.62 1.20
N ASP A 230 -22.39 0.53 1.87
CA ASP A 230 -23.30 -0.48 1.34
C ASP A 230 -24.50 -0.74 2.27
N ILE A 231 -25.48 -1.48 1.77
CA ILE A 231 -26.70 -1.84 2.51
C ILE A 231 -26.85 -3.36 2.50
N ASP A 232 -26.93 -3.96 3.69
CA ASP A 232 -27.21 -5.38 3.85
C ASP A 232 -28.72 -5.64 3.89
N ASP A 233 -29.29 -5.74 2.69
CA ASP A 233 -30.71 -5.94 2.40
C ASP A 233 -31.14 -7.41 2.35
N ARG A 234 -30.22 -8.34 2.64
CA ARG A 234 -30.48 -9.77 2.58
C ARG A 234 -31.58 -10.17 3.57
N ASN A 235 -32.42 -11.13 3.15
CA ASN A 235 -33.41 -11.77 4.01
C ASN A 235 -32.76 -12.81 4.95
N GLU A 236 -31.87 -12.33 5.82
CA GLU A 236 -31.10 -13.11 6.78
C GLU A 236 -31.29 -12.53 8.18
N SER A 237 -31.07 -13.37 9.20
CA SER A 237 -31.18 -12.91 10.59
C SER A 237 -30.21 -11.75 10.87
N ILE A 238 -30.63 -10.80 11.71
CA ILE A 238 -29.79 -9.64 12.06
C ILE A 238 -28.47 -10.04 12.66
N GLY A 239 -28.47 -11.05 13.55
CA GLY A 239 -27.24 -11.59 14.11
C GLY A 239 -26.28 -12.11 13.04
N LYS A 240 -26.79 -12.76 11.99
CA LYS A 240 -25.98 -13.20 10.87
C LYS A 240 -25.43 -12.02 10.06
N ARG A 241 -26.26 -11.04 9.72
CA ARG A 241 -25.83 -9.84 8.97
C ARG A 241 -24.72 -9.05 9.69
N ILE A 242 -24.87 -8.86 11.01
CA ILE A 242 -23.84 -8.21 11.85
C ILE A 242 -22.54 -9.04 11.88
N ARG A 243 -22.65 -10.36 12.07
CA ARG A 243 -21.48 -11.25 12.10
C ARG A 243 -20.76 -11.27 10.75
N ASP A 244 -21.48 -11.26 9.64
CA ASP A 244 -20.91 -11.24 8.31
C ASP A 244 -20.17 -9.90 8.07
N ALA A 245 -20.74 -8.76 8.49
CA ALA A 245 -20.06 -7.46 8.45
C ALA A 245 -18.74 -7.45 9.26
N GLU A 246 -18.73 -8.06 10.44
CA GLU A 246 -17.53 -8.23 11.26
C GLU A 246 -16.47 -9.11 10.59
N THR A 247 -16.92 -10.17 9.89
CA THR A 247 -16.08 -11.15 9.18
C THR A 247 -15.48 -10.56 7.91
N GLU A 248 -16.23 -9.72 7.20
CA GLU A 248 -15.80 -8.97 6.01
C GLU A 248 -14.95 -7.74 6.34
N TRP A 249 -14.66 -7.53 7.63
CA TRP A 249 -13.84 -6.43 8.15
C TRP A 249 -14.42 -5.04 7.84
N ILE A 250 -15.75 -4.92 7.81
CA ILE A 250 -16.40 -3.63 7.66
C ILE A 250 -16.09 -2.78 8.89
N ARG A 251 -15.55 -1.58 8.68
CA ARG A 251 -15.09 -0.73 9.77
C ARG A 251 -16.25 -0.25 10.64
N TYR A 252 -17.29 0.28 10.01
CA TYR A 252 -18.45 0.84 10.69
C TYR A 252 -19.72 0.13 10.27
N SER A 253 -20.51 -0.32 11.24
CA SER A 253 -21.83 -0.92 10.99
C SER A 253 -22.93 -0.12 11.67
N LEU A 254 -24.00 0.19 10.96
CA LEU A 254 -25.15 0.94 11.44
C LEU A 254 -26.38 0.03 11.36
N VAL A 255 -26.95 -0.33 12.51
CA VAL A 255 -28.20 -1.11 12.55
C VAL A 255 -29.35 -0.12 12.65
N ILE A 256 -30.27 -0.16 11.68
CA ILE A 256 -31.35 0.83 11.57
C ILE A 256 -32.69 0.19 11.94
N GLY A 257 -33.23 0.62 13.09
CA GLY A 257 -34.57 0.30 13.55
C GLY A 257 -35.47 1.54 13.67
N GLU A 258 -36.62 1.35 14.31
CA GLU A 258 -37.62 2.39 14.57
C GLU A 258 -37.04 3.55 15.42
N LYS A 259 -36.17 3.22 16.38
CA LYS A 259 -35.46 4.21 17.20
C LYS A 259 -34.51 5.07 16.37
N GLU A 260 -33.76 4.46 15.45
CA GLU A 260 -32.79 5.17 14.62
C GLU A 260 -33.44 6.08 13.58
N ILE A 261 -34.63 5.71 13.06
CA ILE A 261 -35.38 6.54 12.11
C ILE A 261 -35.96 7.79 12.77
N SER A 262 -36.36 7.68 14.04
CA SER A 262 -36.91 8.79 14.82
C SER A 262 -35.83 9.66 15.49
N SER A 263 -34.58 9.20 15.50
CA SER A 263 -33.44 9.90 16.10
C SER A 263 -32.75 10.83 15.09
N LYS A 264 -32.15 11.92 15.59
CA LYS A 264 -31.21 12.75 14.82
C LYS A 264 -29.79 12.17 14.80
N ASN A 265 -29.48 11.27 15.74
CA ASN A 265 -28.18 10.66 15.90
C ASN A 265 -28.16 9.23 15.36
N LEU A 266 -26.99 8.81 14.89
CA LEU A 266 -26.70 7.47 14.42
C LEU A 266 -26.11 6.63 15.56
N ASN A 267 -26.56 5.39 15.68
CA ASN A 267 -25.89 4.38 16.49
C ASN A 267 -24.86 3.64 15.62
N VAL A 268 -23.59 4.02 15.77
CA VAL A 268 -22.48 3.50 14.97
C VAL A 268 -21.70 2.47 15.80
N ARG A 269 -21.62 1.25 15.30
CA ARG A 269 -20.70 0.23 15.83
C ARG A 269 -19.36 0.37 15.12
N ASP A 270 -18.31 0.64 15.87
CA ASP A 270 -16.93 0.67 15.39
C ASP A 270 -16.26 -0.68 15.64
N ARG A 271 -15.86 -1.35 14.55
CA ARG A 271 -15.24 -2.67 14.63
C ARG A 271 -13.90 -2.66 15.37
N GLU A 272 -13.04 -1.65 15.20
CA GLU A 272 -11.71 -1.67 15.83
C GLU A 272 -11.80 -1.56 17.34
N SER A 273 -12.50 -0.56 17.86
CA SER A 273 -12.69 -0.38 19.30
C SER A 273 -13.69 -1.39 19.89
N GLY A 274 -14.59 -1.95 19.07
CA GLY A 274 -15.71 -2.77 19.53
C GLY A 274 -16.83 -1.98 20.22
N ALA A 275 -16.71 -0.65 20.27
CA ALA A 275 -17.69 0.21 20.91
C ALA A 275 -18.87 0.50 19.99
N VAL A 276 -20.03 0.77 20.61
CA VAL A 276 -21.17 1.40 19.95
C VAL A 276 -21.27 2.81 20.49
N LYS A 277 -21.34 3.79 19.60
CA LYS A 277 -21.47 5.20 19.96
C LYS A 277 -22.67 5.82 19.28
N GLU A 278 -23.29 6.77 19.98
CA GLU A 278 -24.30 7.64 19.44
C GLU A 278 -23.60 8.92 18.96
N ILE A 279 -23.74 9.25 17.68
CA ILE A 279 -23.03 10.37 17.03
C ILE A 279 -23.92 11.03 15.98
N SER A 280 -23.77 12.34 15.78
CA SER A 280 -24.47 13.02 14.68
C SER A 280 -23.95 12.53 13.33
N MET A 281 -24.77 12.62 12.29
CA MET A 281 -24.35 12.27 10.93
C MET A 281 -23.15 13.11 10.46
N ASP A 282 -23.15 14.42 10.78
CA ASP A 282 -22.08 15.33 10.38
C ASP A 282 -20.76 14.98 11.08
N ASP A 283 -20.79 14.73 12.39
CA ASP A 283 -19.59 14.35 13.14
C ASP A 283 -19.04 12.99 12.69
N PHE A 284 -19.92 12.04 12.35
CA PHE A 284 -19.53 10.74 11.83
C PHE A 284 -18.80 10.84 10.48
N VAL A 285 -19.32 11.67 9.56
CA VAL A 285 -18.67 11.95 8.28
C VAL A 285 -17.31 12.60 8.50
N LEU A 286 -17.23 13.61 9.38
CA LEU A 286 -15.98 14.30 9.69
C LEU A 286 -14.92 13.36 10.27
N GLU A 287 -15.33 12.45 11.15
CA GLU A 287 -14.44 11.43 11.71
C GLU A 287 -13.81 10.53 10.63
N ILE A 288 -14.62 10.05 9.68
CA ILE A 288 -14.12 9.24 8.57
C ILE A 288 -13.20 10.06 7.67
N GLN A 289 -13.61 11.28 7.31
CA GLN A 289 -12.84 12.16 6.44
C GLN A 289 -11.46 12.48 7.00
N LYS A 290 -11.36 12.71 8.31
CA LYS A 290 -10.08 12.94 8.99
C LYS A 290 -9.14 11.72 8.90
N GLN A 291 -9.68 10.51 8.99
CA GLN A 291 -8.88 9.27 8.91
C GLN A 291 -8.39 8.96 7.49
N VAL A 292 -9.07 9.48 6.47
CA VAL A 292 -8.71 9.27 5.06
C VAL A 292 -8.12 10.53 4.41
N GLU A 293 -7.80 11.55 5.20
CA GLU A 293 -7.26 12.81 4.71
C GLU A 293 -5.94 12.59 3.94
N GLY A 294 -5.82 13.26 2.78
CA GLY A 294 -4.66 13.13 1.91
C GLY A 294 -4.50 11.77 1.22
N LYS A 295 -5.50 10.87 1.32
CA LYS A 295 -5.51 9.58 0.65
C LYS A 295 -6.34 9.62 -0.65
N PRO A 296 -5.98 8.82 -1.67
CA PRO A 296 -6.79 8.72 -2.88
C PRO A 296 -8.13 8.06 -2.57
N PHE A 297 -9.17 8.44 -3.33
CA PHE A 297 -10.50 7.85 -3.23
C PHE A 297 -10.89 7.13 -4.52
N SER A 298 -11.45 5.93 -4.34
CA SER A 298 -12.21 5.22 -5.37
C SER A 298 -13.59 4.91 -4.79
N PRO A 299 -14.67 5.02 -5.59
CA PRO A 299 -16.01 4.62 -5.17
C PRO A 299 -16.09 3.11 -4.92
N LEU A 300 -17.21 2.67 -4.36
CA LEU A 300 -17.51 1.26 -4.15
C LEU A 300 -17.41 0.52 -5.49
N ASN A 301 -16.63 -0.56 -5.53
CA ASN A 301 -16.39 -1.36 -6.73
C ASN A 301 -17.31 -2.60 -6.82
N SER A 302 -18.27 -2.72 -5.91
CA SER A 302 -19.25 -3.78 -5.81
C SER A 302 -20.66 -3.19 -5.77
N ALA A 303 -21.68 -4.05 -5.94
CA ALA A 303 -23.06 -3.62 -5.80
C ALA A 303 -23.30 -3.01 -4.41
N ARG A 304 -24.13 -1.96 -4.39
CA ARG A 304 -24.53 -1.25 -3.17
C ARG A 304 -25.34 -2.14 -2.24
N TYR A 305 -26.22 -2.96 -2.80
CA TYR A 305 -27.00 -3.94 -2.06
C TYR A 305 -26.18 -5.23 -1.95
N VAL A 306 -26.05 -5.76 -0.73
CA VAL A 306 -25.28 -6.99 -0.50
C VAL A 306 -25.96 -8.19 -1.17
N SER A 307 -27.29 -8.19 -1.30
CA SER A 307 -28.04 -9.24 -2.00
C SER A 307 -27.70 -9.37 -3.49
N GLU A 308 -27.26 -8.29 -4.13
CA GLU A 308 -26.91 -8.24 -5.56
C GLU A 308 -25.45 -8.63 -5.83
N ARG A 309 -24.64 -8.83 -4.78
CA ARG A 309 -23.24 -9.19 -4.95
C ARG A 309 -23.11 -10.65 -5.41
N PRO A 310 -22.10 -10.96 -6.25
CA PRO A 310 -21.83 -12.34 -6.63
C PRO A 310 -21.60 -13.20 -5.39
N GLN A 311 -22.37 -14.27 -5.25
CA GLN A 311 -22.10 -15.29 -4.25
C GLN A 311 -20.98 -16.18 -4.78
N ILE A 312 -19.77 -16.00 -4.25
CA ILE A 312 -18.67 -16.91 -4.53
C ILE A 312 -18.92 -18.15 -3.68
N MET A 313 -19.49 -19.19 -4.31
CA MET A 313 -19.55 -20.52 -3.72
C MET A 313 -18.12 -21.07 -3.72
N VAL A 314 -17.47 -21.07 -2.56
CA VAL A 314 -16.15 -21.69 -2.35
C VAL A 314 -16.33 -23.05 -1.69
#